data_AF-A0A6V7WMS5-F1
#
_entry.id   AF-A0A6V7WMS5-F1
#
_cell.length_a   1.000
_cell.length_b   1.000
_cell.length_c   1.000
_cell.angle_alpha   90.00
_cell.angle_beta   90.00
_cell.angle_gamma   90.00
#
_symmetry.space_group_name_H-M   'P 1'
#
loop_
_entity.id
_entity.type
_entity.pdbx_description
1 polymer ?
#
loop_
_entity_poly.entity_id
_entity_poly.type
_entity_poly.pdbx_seq_one_letter_code
_entity_poly.pdbx_strand_id
1 'polypeptide(L)'
;MFLLNSDQLFCLLHSEQFFHDALLCRVFDAVESPFDLIRLRRVCKKAAEYVRNKISCVTELDVRRVKFETLSATSTTSSCSLSNSCSADNTCTSAIVEGELWHTHPSGCKVLGRITDLIMEEEDLKEENEKSDKKDPKFRLEILVDEQWTSREIAVLCSLIGEFRINLNRISLDAPIFELIVAKLASIDLDRWFAYQCFVKAVDECQMNAALNKLAAQLQQQQASRRSLRQNRQFILAKCQNNNY
;
A
#
# COMPACT_ATOMS: atom_id res chain seq x y z
N MET A 1 9.26 -29.11 -6.32
CA MET A 1 10.00 -27.88 -5.95
C MET A 1 9.78 -27.69 -4.46
N PHE A 2 10.81 -27.84 -3.63
CA PHE A 2 10.65 -27.77 -2.17
C PHE A 2 10.56 -26.29 -1.75
N LEU A 3 9.40 -25.86 -1.28
CA LEU A 3 9.24 -24.54 -0.64
C LEU A 3 9.83 -24.64 0.77
N LEU A 4 11.14 -24.46 0.89
CA LEU A 4 11.78 -24.26 2.19
C LEU A 4 11.30 -22.91 2.73
N ASN A 5 10.74 -22.89 3.94
CA ASN A 5 10.38 -21.64 4.60
C ASN A 5 11.66 -20.83 4.91
N SER A 6 11.57 -19.51 4.96
CA SER A 6 12.73 -18.61 5.11
C SER A 6 13.58 -18.93 6.35
N ASP A 7 12.96 -19.41 7.42
CA ASP A 7 13.64 -19.84 8.65
C ASP A 7 14.45 -21.14 8.47
N GLN A 8 13.96 -22.10 7.68
CA GLN A 8 14.70 -23.35 7.38
C GLN A 8 15.92 -23.07 6.50
N LEU A 9 15.76 -22.14 5.56
CA LEU A 9 16.83 -21.65 4.69
C LEU A 9 17.92 -20.96 5.53
N PHE A 10 17.53 -20.19 6.55
CA PHE A 10 18.45 -19.57 7.51
C PHE A 10 19.28 -20.61 8.28
N CYS A 11 18.65 -21.68 8.77
CA CYS A 11 19.36 -22.77 9.45
C CYS A 11 20.35 -23.49 8.52
N LEU A 12 19.96 -23.74 7.26
CA LEU A 12 20.81 -24.40 6.27
C LEU A 12 22.01 -23.54 5.83
N LEU A 13 21.86 -22.21 5.80
CA LEU A 13 22.96 -21.30 5.47
C LEU A 13 23.97 -21.14 6.62
N HIS A 14 23.58 -21.49 7.85
CA HIS A 14 24.43 -21.35 9.02
C HIS A 14 25.31 -22.58 9.27
N SER A 15 24.96 -23.75 8.72
CA SER A 15 25.90 -24.87 8.64
C SER A 15 26.89 -24.58 7.52
N GLU A 16 28.20 -24.54 7.83
CA GLU A 16 29.31 -24.25 6.90
C GLU A 16 29.49 -25.29 5.77
N GLN A 17 28.44 -26.00 5.35
CA GLN A 17 28.51 -26.94 4.27
C GLN A 17 28.66 -26.20 2.93
N PHE A 18 29.64 -26.62 2.15
CA PHE A 18 30.04 -26.11 0.84
C PHE A 18 28.89 -26.20 -0.19
N PHE A 19 27.92 -25.29 -0.13
CA PHE A 19 27.06 -25.08 -1.29
C PHE A 19 27.88 -24.36 -2.36
N HIS A 20 27.87 -24.94 -3.56
CA HIS A 20 28.47 -24.30 -4.74
C HIS A 20 27.74 -22.96 -4.99
N ASP A 21 28.48 -21.90 -5.32
CA ASP A 21 27.92 -20.54 -5.45
C ASP A 21 26.72 -20.47 -6.41
N ALA A 22 26.71 -21.27 -7.48
CA ALA A 22 25.60 -21.36 -8.42
C ALA A 22 24.29 -21.89 -7.78
N LEU A 23 24.38 -22.81 -6.82
CA LEU A 23 23.20 -23.30 -6.10
C LEU A 23 22.68 -22.25 -5.11
N LEU A 24 23.59 -21.54 -4.43
CA LEU A 24 23.21 -20.44 -3.54
C LEU A 24 22.49 -19.33 -4.31
N CYS A 25 23.01 -18.93 -5.47
CA CYS A 25 22.33 -17.95 -6.32
C CYS A 25 20.92 -18.41 -6.68
N ARG A 26 20.73 -19.67 -7.11
CA ARG A 26 19.38 -20.20 -7.42
C ARG A 26 18.44 -20.21 -6.23
N VAL A 27 18.95 -20.52 -5.04
CA VAL A 27 18.16 -20.48 -3.81
C VAL A 27 17.77 -19.04 -3.46
N PHE A 28 18.67 -18.08 -3.66
CA PHE A 28 18.41 -16.67 -3.43
C PHE A 28 17.53 -16.03 -4.53
N ASP A 29 17.59 -16.54 -5.76
CA ASP A 29 16.70 -16.16 -6.86
C ASP A 29 15.24 -16.46 -6.51
N ALA A 30 15.00 -17.61 -5.86
CA ALA A 30 13.67 -18.02 -5.40
C ALA A 30 13.10 -17.16 -4.25
N VAL A 31 13.88 -16.23 -3.68
CA VAL A 31 13.37 -15.28 -2.71
C VAL A 31 12.73 -14.10 -3.44
N GLU A 32 11.40 -14.14 -3.51
CA GLU A 32 10.55 -13.11 -4.14
C GLU A 32 10.23 -11.95 -3.19
N SER A 33 10.14 -12.24 -1.88
CA SER A 33 9.81 -11.27 -0.84
C SER A 33 10.91 -10.23 -0.65
N PRO A 34 10.64 -8.92 -0.83
CA PRO A 34 11.62 -7.87 -0.58
C PRO A 34 12.07 -7.82 0.89
N PHE A 35 11.19 -8.22 1.81
CA PHE A 35 11.50 -8.30 3.24
C PHE A 35 12.49 -9.41 3.55
N ASP A 36 12.27 -10.59 2.95
CA ASP A 36 13.17 -11.73 3.14
C ASP A 36 14.52 -11.50 2.46
N LEU A 37 14.57 -10.79 1.32
CA LEU A 37 15.83 -10.33 0.73
C LEU A 37 16.63 -9.44 1.70
N ILE A 38 15.98 -8.47 2.36
CA ILE A 38 16.66 -7.60 3.34
C ILE A 38 17.15 -8.42 4.55
N ARG A 39 16.38 -9.41 5.01
CA ARG A 39 16.80 -10.32 6.10
C ARG A 39 17.97 -11.20 5.66
N LEU A 40 17.90 -11.75 4.46
CA LEU A 40 18.93 -12.61 3.86
C LEU A 40 20.29 -11.91 3.78
N ARG A 41 20.30 -10.59 3.52
CA ARG A 41 21.51 -9.77 3.54
C ARG A 41 22.28 -9.83 4.86
N ARG A 42 21.63 -10.12 5.98
CA ARG A 42 22.25 -10.19 7.32
C ARG A 42 22.82 -11.56 7.65
N VAL A 43 22.60 -12.58 6.83
CA VAL A 43 23.02 -13.96 7.09
C VAL A 43 24.54 -14.14 6.97
N CYS A 44 25.10 -13.80 5.81
CA CYS A 44 26.52 -13.97 5.51
C CYS A 44 26.98 -12.97 4.44
N LYS A 45 28.31 -12.82 4.27
CA LYS A 45 28.90 -11.87 3.30
C LYS A 45 28.47 -12.13 1.86
N LYS A 46 28.40 -13.41 1.45
CA LYS A 46 27.97 -13.82 0.10
C LYS A 46 26.51 -13.44 -0.17
N ALA A 47 25.62 -13.75 0.77
CA ALA A 47 24.22 -13.33 0.70
C ALA A 47 24.10 -11.80 0.67
N ALA A 48 24.94 -11.09 1.42
CA ALA A 48 24.94 -9.64 1.44
C ALA A 48 25.32 -9.02 0.09
N GLU A 49 26.35 -9.56 -0.56
CA GLU A 49 26.79 -9.15 -1.89
C GLU A 49 25.74 -9.48 -2.96
N TYR A 50 25.19 -10.70 -2.92
CA TYR A 50 24.12 -11.11 -3.81
C TYR A 50 22.89 -10.18 -3.70
N VAL A 51 22.40 -9.94 -2.48
CA VAL A 51 21.24 -9.06 -2.26
C VAL A 51 21.56 -7.64 -2.72
N ARG A 52 22.77 -7.13 -2.49
CA ARG A 52 23.18 -5.81 -2.99
C ARG A 52 23.12 -5.74 -4.52
N ASN A 53 23.61 -6.76 -5.21
CA ASN A 53 23.56 -6.84 -6.66
C ASN A 53 22.10 -6.93 -7.16
N LYS A 54 21.26 -7.78 -6.56
CA LYS A 54 19.83 -7.88 -6.92
C LYS A 54 19.08 -6.56 -6.68
N ILE A 55 19.31 -5.89 -5.55
CA ILE A 55 18.73 -4.57 -5.25
C ILE A 55 19.21 -3.51 -6.26
N SER A 56 20.48 -3.58 -6.69
CA SER A 56 21.03 -2.64 -7.67
C SER A 56 20.38 -2.74 -9.06
N CYS A 57 19.74 -3.86 -9.37
CA CYS A 57 18.95 -4.08 -10.58
C CYS A 57 17.50 -3.57 -10.47
N VAL A 58 17.05 -3.15 -9.28
CA VAL A 58 15.74 -2.50 -9.10
C VAL A 58 15.85 -1.07 -9.60
N THR A 59 15.11 -0.75 -10.66
CA THR A 59 15.17 0.54 -11.35
C THR A 59 13.88 1.34 -11.21
N GLU A 60 12.75 0.66 -11.02
CA GLU A 60 11.44 1.31 -10.81
C GLU A 60 10.91 1.05 -9.40
N LEU A 61 10.33 2.08 -8.78
CA LEU A 61 9.65 1.99 -7.49
C LEU A 61 8.24 2.54 -7.62
N ASP A 62 7.24 1.74 -7.25
CA ASP A 62 5.85 2.16 -7.15
C ASP A 62 5.34 1.97 -5.70
N VAL A 63 4.88 3.04 -5.07
CA VAL A 63 4.33 2.99 -3.71
C VAL A 63 2.91 3.56 -3.71
N ARG A 64 1.95 2.71 -3.39
CA ARG A 64 0.53 3.04 -3.37
C ARG A 64 -0.07 2.86 -1.99
N ARG A 65 -0.97 3.77 -1.63
CA ARG A 65 -1.82 3.72 -0.46
C ARG A 65 -3.15 3.07 -0.87
N VAL A 66 -3.50 1.97 -0.22
CA VAL A 66 -4.67 1.17 -0.61
C VAL A 66 -5.50 0.83 0.62
N LYS A 67 -6.82 0.76 0.45
CA LYS A 67 -7.72 0.29 1.51
C LYS A 67 -7.75 -1.24 1.52
N PHE A 68 -7.09 -1.89 2.48
CA PHE A 68 -6.97 -3.36 2.45
C PHE A 68 -8.31 -4.08 2.63
N GLU A 69 -9.29 -3.43 3.28
CA GLU A 69 -10.66 -3.93 3.41
C GLU A 69 -11.32 -4.21 2.05
N THR A 70 -11.05 -3.38 1.04
CA THR A 70 -11.64 -3.54 -0.30
C THR A 70 -10.94 -4.61 -1.12
N LEU A 71 -9.63 -4.83 -0.87
CA LEU A 71 -8.86 -5.87 -1.54
C LEU A 71 -9.27 -7.28 -1.10
N SER A 72 -9.71 -7.42 0.15
CA SER A 72 -10.13 -8.71 0.71
C SER A 72 -11.52 -9.14 0.22
N ALA A 73 -12.36 -8.17 -0.16
CA ALA A 73 -13.73 -8.43 -0.61
C ALA A 73 -13.79 -9.06 -2.00
N THR A 74 -12.86 -8.72 -2.90
CA THR A 74 -12.81 -9.26 -4.27
C THR A 74 -12.30 -10.70 -4.36
N SER A 75 -11.67 -11.22 -3.30
CA SER A 75 -11.12 -12.59 -3.26
C SER A 75 -12.12 -13.64 -2.75
N THR A 76 -13.37 -13.28 -2.49
CA THR A 76 -14.38 -14.21 -1.94
C THR A 76 -15.08 -15.05 -3.02
N THR A 77 -14.30 -15.89 -3.71
CA THR A 77 -14.73 -17.26 -4.09
C THR A 77 -13.59 -18.27 -3.90
N SER A 78 -12.94 -18.26 -2.74
CA SER A 78 -12.37 -19.49 -2.16
C SER A 78 -12.12 -19.28 -0.67
N SER A 79 -13.05 -19.83 0.10
CA SER A 79 -13.07 -20.02 1.55
C SER A 79 -11.72 -20.14 2.27
N CYS A 80 -11.43 -19.18 3.14
CA CYS A 80 -10.89 -19.39 4.49
C CYS A 80 -11.48 -18.32 5.42
N SER A 81 -12.29 -18.74 6.39
CA SER A 81 -12.88 -17.89 7.43
C SER A 81 -11.81 -17.26 8.32
N LEU A 82 -11.69 -15.93 8.27
CA LEU A 82 -10.91 -15.12 9.20
C LEU A 82 -11.59 -15.13 10.58
N SER A 83 -11.06 -15.92 11.50
CA SER A 83 -11.37 -15.81 12.92
C SER A 83 -10.57 -14.64 13.51
N ASN A 84 -11.29 -13.64 14.03
CA ASN A 84 -10.78 -12.68 15.00
C ASN A 84 -10.35 -13.44 16.26
N SER A 85 -9.05 -13.67 16.43
CA SER A 85 -8.47 -13.93 17.74
C SER A 85 -7.00 -13.54 17.75
N CYS A 86 -6.66 -12.69 18.71
CA CYS A 86 -5.33 -12.34 19.15
C CYS A 86 -4.50 -13.58 19.51
N SER A 87 -3.55 -13.93 18.64
CA SER A 87 -2.43 -14.82 18.96
C SER A 87 -1.20 -14.30 18.22
N ALA A 88 -0.14 -14.00 18.97
CA ALA A 88 1.16 -13.59 18.44
C ALA A 88 1.90 -14.82 17.91
N ASP A 89 1.54 -15.30 16.72
CA ASP A 89 2.34 -16.28 15.98
C ASP A 89 2.90 -15.61 14.72
N ASN A 90 4.23 -15.39 14.74
CA ASN A 90 5.05 -14.72 13.72
C ASN A 90 5.14 -15.51 12.41
N THR A 91 4.01 -15.80 11.77
CA THR A 91 3.99 -16.49 10.48
C THR A 91 3.89 -15.45 9.38
N CYS A 92 4.83 -15.47 8.44
CA CYS A 92 4.87 -14.59 7.27
C CYS A 92 3.61 -14.85 6.42
N THR A 93 2.62 -13.96 6.48
CA THR A 93 1.34 -14.16 5.81
C THR A 93 1.39 -13.51 4.43
N SER A 94 1.66 -14.27 3.38
CA SER A 94 1.48 -13.75 2.02
C SER A 94 0.01 -13.41 1.77
N ALA A 95 -0.27 -12.25 1.18
CA ALA A 95 -1.61 -11.85 0.76
C ALA A 95 -1.75 -12.03 -0.75
N ILE A 96 -2.92 -12.49 -1.21
CA ILE A 96 -3.23 -12.49 -2.64
C ILE A 96 -4.10 -11.27 -2.91
N VAL A 97 -3.59 -10.35 -3.73
CA VAL A 97 -4.31 -9.15 -4.15
C VAL A 97 -4.40 -9.21 -5.67
N GLU A 98 -5.62 -9.15 -6.20
CA GLU A 98 -5.89 -9.21 -7.65
C GLU A 98 -5.34 -10.48 -8.35
N GLY A 99 -5.18 -11.58 -7.61
CA GLY A 99 -4.63 -12.84 -8.13
C GLY A 99 -3.11 -12.93 -8.08
N GLU A 100 -2.44 -11.90 -7.55
CA GLU A 100 -0.98 -11.84 -7.49
C GLU A 100 -0.48 -12.00 -6.04
N LEU A 101 0.70 -12.60 -5.87
CA LEU A 101 1.29 -12.87 -4.56
C LEU A 101 1.98 -11.61 -4.02
N TRP A 102 1.57 -11.21 -2.81
CA TRP A 102 2.18 -10.11 -2.06
C TRP A 102 2.73 -10.63 -0.74
N HIS A 103 3.88 -10.12 -0.34
CA HIS A 103 4.48 -10.51 0.94
C HIS A 103 4.17 -9.47 2.01
N THR A 104 3.76 -9.89 3.20
CA THR A 104 3.61 -8.99 4.35
C THR A 104 4.93 -8.81 5.09
N HIS A 105 5.13 -7.64 5.68
CA HIS A 105 6.24 -7.46 6.61
C HIS A 105 6.12 -8.41 7.83
N PRO A 106 7.21 -9.05 8.29
CA PRO A 106 7.18 -10.08 9.34
C PRO A 106 6.72 -9.60 10.72
N SER A 107 6.65 -8.28 10.96
CA SER A 107 6.11 -7.73 12.20
C SER A 107 4.58 -7.65 12.24
N GLY A 108 3.88 -8.17 11.23
CA GLY A 108 2.43 -8.02 11.09
C GLY A 108 1.98 -6.62 10.67
N CYS A 109 2.89 -5.77 10.20
CA CYS A 109 2.54 -4.47 9.63
C CYS A 109 1.79 -4.65 8.31
N LYS A 110 0.78 -3.81 8.06
CA LYS A 110 0.02 -3.80 6.80
C LYS A 110 0.78 -3.09 5.68
N VAL A 111 2.00 -3.55 5.44
CA VAL A 111 2.85 -3.17 4.32
C VAL A 111 3.07 -4.43 3.50
N LEU A 112 2.64 -4.36 2.25
CA LEU A 112 2.83 -5.41 1.26
C LEU A 112 3.94 -4.99 0.31
N GLY A 113 4.78 -5.93 -0.10
CA GLY A 113 5.85 -5.67 -1.05
C GLY A 113 6.05 -6.84 -2.00
N ARG A 114 6.42 -6.52 -3.24
CA ARG A 114 6.84 -7.50 -4.24
C ARG A 114 7.86 -6.92 -5.21
N ILE A 115 8.68 -7.79 -5.78
CA ILE A 115 9.62 -7.43 -6.83
C ILE A 115 9.20 -8.16 -8.09
N THR A 116 9.04 -7.42 -9.19
CA THR A 116 8.59 -7.95 -10.48
C THR A 116 9.63 -7.66 -11.55
N ASP A 117 9.83 -8.62 -12.45
CA ASP A 117 10.71 -8.47 -13.60
C ASP A 117 10.13 -7.47 -14.58
N LEU A 118 10.93 -6.51 -15.03
CA LEU A 118 10.54 -5.62 -16.11
C LEU A 118 10.83 -6.33 -17.43
N ILE A 119 9.79 -6.94 -18.00
CA ILE A 119 9.82 -7.40 -19.38
C ILE A 119 9.98 -6.13 -20.23
N MET A 120 11.19 -5.93 -20.74
CA MET A 120 11.39 -4.93 -21.76
C MET A 120 10.71 -5.43 -23.01
N GLU A 121 9.51 -4.93 -23.28
CA GLU A 121 8.94 -4.99 -24.62
C GLU A 121 9.98 -4.37 -25.55
N GLU A 122 10.62 -5.21 -26.36
CA GLU A 122 11.45 -4.77 -27.46
C GLU A 122 10.52 -4.01 -28.41
N GLU A 123 10.37 -2.70 -28.19
CA GLU A 123 9.87 -1.84 -29.24
C GLU A 123 10.88 -1.90 -30.37
N ASP A 124 10.51 -2.67 -31.38
CA ASP A 124 11.06 -2.68 -32.73
C ASP A 124 11.45 -1.26 -33.12
N LEU A 125 12.75 -0.99 -33.30
CA LEU A 125 13.30 -0.09 -34.31
C LEU A 125 14.83 -0.05 -34.17
N LYS A 126 15.48 -0.92 -34.96
CA LYS A 126 16.65 -0.67 -35.84
C LYS A 126 17.74 -1.73 -35.74
N GLU A 127 17.73 -2.52 -36.80
CA GLU A 127 18.78 -3.29 -37.43
C GLU A 127 20.23 -2.86 -37.15
N GLU A 128 21.02 -3.89 -36.87
CA GLU A 128 22.41 -4.08 -37.26
C GLU A 128 23.48 -3.24 -36.53
N ASN A 129 23.89 -3.74 -35.37
CA ASN A 129 25.29 -4.15 -35.20
C ASN A 129 25.41 -5.17 -34.05
N GLU A 130 25.80 -6.40 -34.40
CA GLU A 130 26.02 -7.52 -33.49
C GLU A 130 27.15 -7.21 -32.52
N LYS A 131 26.78 -6.74 -31.33
CA LYS A 131 27.51 -7.04 -30.11
C LYS A 131 26.47 -7.48 -29.10
N SER A 132 26.51 -8.76 -28.75
CA SER A 132 25.59 -9.39 -27.79
C SER A 132 25.86 -8.84 -26.38
N ASP A 133 25.51 -7.57 -26.15
CA ASP A 133 25.49 -6.99 -24.83
C ASP A 133 24.36 -7.68 -24.07
N LYS A 134 24.73 -8.59 -23.16
CA LYS A 134 23.80 -9.15 -22.19
C LYS A 134 23.16 -7.98 -21.46
N LYS A 135 21.90 -7.71 -21.77
CA LYS A 135 21.12 -6.67 -21.12
C LYS A 135 20.98 -7.04 -19.65
N ASP A 136 21.46 -6.18 -18.77
CA ASP A 136 21.34 -6.42 -17.33
C ASP A 136 19.85 -6.52 -16.94
N PRO A 137 19.49 -7.45 -16.05
CA PRO A 137 18.12 -7.61 -15.61
C PRO A 137 17.65 -6.33 -14.90
N LYS A 138 16.40 -5.95 -15.14
CA LYS A 138 15.76 -4.80 -14.51
C LYS A 138 14.52 -5.26 -13.78
N PHE A 139 14.35 -4.75 -12.56
CA PHE A 139 13.21 -5.06 -11.72
C PHE A 139 12.46 -3.80 -11.32
N ARG A 140 11.17 -3.98 -11.00
CA ARG A 140 10.31 -3.02 -10.34
C ARG A 140 10.00 -3.50 -8.92
N LEU A 141 10.12 -2.61 -7.94
CA LEU A 141 9.62 -2.82 -6.59
C LEU A 141 8.25 -2.15 -6.45
N GLU A 142 7.24 -2.92 -6.07
CA GLU A 142 5.92 -2.40 -5.78
C GLU A 142 5.61 -2.58 -4.29
N ILE A 143 5.13 -1.50 -3.66
CA ILE A 143 4.82 -1.47 -2.23
C ILE A 143 3.38 -0.96 -2.05
N LEU A 144 2.55 -1.72 -1.34
CA LEU A 144 1.23 -1.26 -0.93
C LEU A 144 1.22 -1.02 0.57
N VAL A 145 0.64 0.09 0.98
CA VAL A 145 0.48 0.44 2.39
C VAL A 145 -0.99 0.66 2.69
N ASP A 146 -1.49 0.11 3.80
CA ASP A 146 -2.89 0.29 4.16
C ASP A 146 -3.25 1.76 4.38
N GLU A 147 -4.49 2.11 4.06
CA GLU A 147 -5.00 3.46 4.18
C GLU A 147 -4.98 3.96 5.64
N GLN A 148 -5.16 3.02 6.58
CA GLN A 148 -5.14 3.21 8.03
C GLN A 148 -3.74 2.95 8.62
N TRP A 149 -2.69 3.45 7.95
CA TRP A 149 -1.32 3.24 8.41
C TRP A 149 -1.06 3.82 9.81
N THR A 150 -0.08 3.23 10.47
CA THR A 150 0.46 3.58 11.78
C THR A 150 1.90 4.06 11.63
N SER A 151 2.46 4.68 12.66
CA SER A 151 3.87 5.09 12.67
C SER A 151 4.84 3.91 12.45
N ARG A 152 4.44 2.69 12.84
CA ARG A 152 5.23 1.47 12.56
C ARG A 152 5.26 1.12 11.07
N GLU A 153 4.12 1.14 10.40
CA GLU A 153 4.04 0.87 8.95
C GLU A 153 4.79 1.93 8.15
N ILE A 154 4.71 3.19 8.57
CA ILE A 154 5.52 4.28 8.02
C ILE A 154 7.01 4.00 8.18
N ALA A 155 7.46 3.56 9.35
CA ALA A 155 8.88 3.24 9.59
C ALA A 155 9.36 2.10 8.69
N VAL A 156 8.54 1.05 8.52
CA VAL A 156 8.81 -0.06 7.60
C VAL A 156 8.91 0.44 6.15
N LEU A 157 7.95 1.26 5.71
CA LEU A 157 7.96 1.86 4.38
C LEU A 157 9.24 2.68 4.14
N CYS A 158 9.59 3.58 5.05
CA CYS A 158 10.81 4.38 4.94
C CYS A 158 12.06 3.50 4.92
N SER A 159 12.08 2.41 5.69
CA SER A 159 13.18 1.45 5.65
C SER A 159 13.29 0.81 4.26
N LEU A 160 12.20 0.31 3.69
CA LEU A 160 12.20 -0.28 2.33
C LEU A 160 12.70 0.72 1.29
N ILE A 161 12.14 1.92 1.26
CA ILE A 161 12.57 2.97 0.32
C ILE A 161 14.06 3.27 0.51
N GLY A 162 14.53 3.35 1.75
CA GLY A 162 15.94 3.57 2.08
C GLY A 162 16.87 2.49 1.54
N GLU A 163 16.43 1.24 1.49
CA GLU A 163 17.20 0.10 0.97
C GLU A 163 17.26 0.07 -0.55
N PHE A 164 16.14 0.36 -1.22
CA PHE A 164 15.99 0.19 -2.67
C PHE A 164 16.25 1.45 -3.50
N ARG A 165 16.54 2.60 -2.87
CA ARG A 165 16.77 3.89 -3.56
C ARG A 165 18.04 3.99 -4.42
N ILE A 166 18.86 2.95 -4.50
CA ILE A 166 20.25 3.05 -4.99
C ILE A 166 20.29 3.43 -6.48
N ASN A 167 19.51 2.76 -7.33
CA ASN A 167 19.57 2.89 -8.80
C ASN A 167 18.20 3.19 -9.43
N LEU A 168 17.32 3.90 -8.71
CA LEU A 168 15.98 4.21 -9.21
C LEU A 168 16.02 5.26 -10.32
N ASN A 169 15.43 4.93 -11.47
CA ASN A 169 15.23 5.87 -12.58
C ASN A 169 13.78 6.36 -12.68
N ARG A 170 12.82 5.62 -12.11
CA ARG A 170 11.40 5.98 -12.08
C ARG A 170 10.82 5.71 -10.70
N ILE A 171 10.13 6.70 -10.17
CA ILE A 171 9.46 6.63 -8.87
C ILE A 171 8.02 7.11 -9.05
N SER A 172 7.07 6.28 -8.62
CA SER A 172 5.64 6.56 -8.57
C SER A 172 5.20 6.49 -7.12
N LEU A 173 4.58 7.55 -6.61
CA LEU A 173 4.14 7.66 -5.21
C LEU A 173 2.77 8.30 -5.17
N ASP A 174 1.87 7.77 -4.34
CA ASP A 174 0.64 8.49 -4.03
C ASP A 174 0.93 9.77 -3.25
N ALA A 175 0.11 10.81 -3.45
CA ALA A 175 0.29 12.12 -2.83
C ALA A 175 0.47 12.06 -1.29
N PRO A 176 -0.32 11.29 -0.52
CA PRO A 176 -0.11 11.19 0.94
C PRO A 176 1.23 10.57 1.34
N ILE A 177 1.78 9.67 0.52
CA ILE A 177 3.10 9.06 0.74
C ILE A 177 4.20 10.07 0.44
N PHE A 178 4.04 10.83 -0.64
CA PHE A 178 4.98 11.90 -0.98
C PHE A 178 5.05 12.97 0.14
N GLU A 179 3.90 13.41 0.66
CA GLU A 179 3.83 14.35 1.79
C GLU A 179 4.58 13.83 3.02
N LEU A 180 4.42 12.54 3.33
CA LEU A 180 5.12 11.87 4.43
C LEU A 180 6.64 11.90 4.25
N ILE A 181 7.13 11.63 3.04
CA ILE A 181 8.56 11.70 2.72
C ILE A 181 9.08 13.14 2.85
N VAL A 182 8.34 14.12 2.33
CA VAL A 182 8.71 15.54 2.45
C VAL A 182 8.74 15.98 3.91
N ALA A 183 7.77 15.58 4.72
CA ALA A 183 7.75 15.86 6.16
C ALA A 183 8.97 15.25 6.86
N LYS A 184 9.31 14.00 6.53
CA LYS A 184 10.50 13.33 7.06
C LYS A 184 11.79 14.06 6.67
N LEU A 185 11.90 14.53 5.43
CA LEU A 185 13.05 15.29 4.94
C LEU A 185 13.13 16.69 5.57
N ALA A 186 11.99 17.30 5.91
CA ALA A 186 11.91 18.56 6.63
C ALA A 186 12.27 18.43 8.14
N SER A 187 12.79 17.28 8.57
CA SER A 187 13.08 16.96 9.97
C SER A 187 11.86 17.09 10.89
N ILE A 188 10.66 16.94 10.34
CA ILE A 188 9.44 16.87 11.13
C ILE A 188 9.33 15.45 11.69
N ASP A 189 9.13 15.33 13.00
CA ASP A 189 8.86 14.04 13.62
C ASP A 189 7.63 13.42 12.98
N LEU A 190 7.75 12.17 12.55
CA LEU A 190 6.68 11.43 11.88
C LEU A 190 5.42 11.34 12.75
N ASP A 191 5.60 11.20 14.07
CA ASP A 191 4.49 11.18 15.02
C ASP A 191 3.77 12.54 15.08
N ARG A 192 4.51 13.66 14.97
CA ARG A 192 3.93 15.01 14.94
C ARG A 192 3.22 15.28 13.63
N TRP A 193 3.79 14.86 12.52
CA TRP A 193 3.14 14.96 11.21
C TRP A 193 1.86 14.12 11.15
N PHE A 194 1.90 12.89 11.69
CA PHE A 194 0.72 12.04 11.78
C PHE A 194 -0.36 12.67 12.67
N ALA A 195 0.01 13.21 13.84
CA ALA A 195 -0.91 13.95 14.69
C ALA A 195 -1.51 15.18 13.98
N TYR A 196 -0.72 15.89 13.19
CA TYR A 196 -1.19 17.01 12.36
C TYR A 196 -2.20 16.54 11.31
N GLN A 197 -1.92 15.46 10.58
CA GLN A 197 -2.89 14.91 9.63
C GLN A 197 -4.20 14.49 10.31
N CYS A 198 -4.13 13.84 11.48
CA CYS A 198 -5.32 13.50 12.26
C CYS A 198 -6.11 14.75 12.65
N PHE A 199 -5.43 15.82 13.05
CA PHE A 199 -6.05 17.10 13.37
C PHE A 199 -6.73 17.74 12.15
N VAL A 200 -6.04 17.83 11.01
CA VAL A 200 -6.60 18.40 9.77
C VAL A 200 -7.85 17.63 9.34
N LYS A 201 -7.79 16.29 9.33
CA LYS A 201 -8.95 15.45 9.00
C LYS A 201 -10.13 15.72 9.94
N ALA A 202 -9.89 15.80 11.25
CA ALA A 202 -10.95 16.08 12.22
C ALA A 202 -11.56 17.48 12.03
N VAL A 203 -10.74 18.48 11.67
CA VAL A 203 -11.21 19.84 11.36
C VAL A 203 -12.05 19.85 10.09
N ASP A 204 -11.61 19.18 9.03
CA ASP A 204 -12.33 19.10 7.76
C ASP A 204 -13.68 18.38 7.93
N GLU A 205 -13.70 17.27 8.69
CA GLU A 205 -14.95 16.57 9.04
C GLU A 205 -15.91 17.49 9.82
N CYS A 206 -15.41 18.26 10.78
CA CYS A 206 -16.20 19.21 11.53
C CYS A 206 -16.81 20.31 10.63
N GLN A 207 -16.02 20.86 9.71
CA GLN A 207 -16.50 21.86 8.75
C GLN A 207 -17.56 21.30 7.80
N MET A 208 -17.34 20.09 7.28
CA MET A 208 -18.28 19.41 6.40
C MET A 208 -19.59 19.12 7.14
N ASN A 209 -19.52 18.60 8.36
CA ASN A 209 -20.70 18.34 9.19
C ASN A 209 -21.46 19.63 9.52
N ALA A 210 -20.76 20.74 9.81
CA ALA A 210 -21.38 22.03 10.02
C ALA A 210 -22.10 22.55 8.76
N ALA A 211 -21.52 22.36 7.58
CA ALA A 211 -22.13 22.72 6.30
C ALA A 211 -23.39 21.87 6.03
N LEU A 212 -23.31 20.56 6.28
CA LEU A 212 -24.43 19.63 6.09
C LEU A 212 -25.59 19.96 7.03
N ASN A 213 -25.31 20.30 8.29
CA ASN A 213 -26.32 20.74 9.26
C ASN A 213 -26.99 22.07 8.86
N LYS A 214 -26.23 23.02 8.31
CA LYS A 214 -26.80 24.27 7.77
C LYS A 214 -27.76 24.01 6.61
N LEU A 215 -27.39 23.12 5.68
CA LEU A 215 -28.25 22.73 4.56
C LEU A 215 -29.53 22.03 5.05
N ALA A 216 -29.41 21.13 6.02
CA ALA A 216 -30.56 20.46 6.62
C ALA A 216 -31.53 21.46 7.28
N ALA A 217 -31.00 22.44 8.02
CA ALA A 217 -31.81 23.50 8.62
C ALA A 217 -32.51 24.38 7.57
N GLN A 218 -31.83 24.73 6.48
CA GLN A 218 -32.44 25.47 5.36
C GLN A 218 -33.58 24.69 4.69
N LEU A 219 -33.40 23.39 4.48
CA LEU A 219 -34.43 22.51 3.94
C LEU A 219 -35.67 22.46 4.84
N GLN A 220 -35.48 22.36 6.17
CA GLN A 220 -36.59 22.38 7.13
C GLN A 220 -37.34 23.71 7.11
N GLN A 221 -36.63 24.84 7.02
CA GLN A 221 -37.26 26.17 6.90
C GLN A 221 -38.07 26.31 5.61
N GLN A 222 -37.54 25.83 4.48
CA GLN A 222 -38.29 25.82 3.21
C GLN A 222 -39.55 24.95 3.30
N GLN A 223 -39.47 23.78 3.94
CA GLN A 223 -40.63 22.91 4.13
C GLN A 223 -41.69 23.57 5.03
N ALA A 224 -41.28 24.23 6.11
CA ALA A 224 -42.18 24.97 7.00
C ALA A 224 -42.87 26.13 6.27
N SER A 225 -42.13 26.92 5.49
CA SER A 225 -42.67 27.99 4.65
C SER A 225 -43.67 27.46 3.61
N ARG A 226 -43.36 26.33 2.95
CA ARG A 226 -44.30 25.68 2.03
C ARG A 226 -45.57 25.19 2.71
N ARG A 227 -45.47 24.68 3.95
CA ARG A 227 -46.63 24.24 4.73
C ARG A 227 -47.53 25.41 5.12
N SER A 228 -46.96 26.53 5.58
CA SER A 228 -47.73 27.73 5.93
C SER A 228 -48.43 28.33 4.71
N LEU A 229 -47.76 28.38 3.55
CA LEU A 229 -48.37 28.81 2.29
C LEU A 229 -49.55 27.92 1.87
N ARG A 230 -49.43 26.60 2.04
CA ARG A 230 -50.55 25.66 1.77
C ARG A 230 -51.72 25.89 2.72
N GLN A 231 -51.47 26.10 4.01
CA GLN A 231 -52.52 26.40 5.00
C GLN A 231 -53.22 27.73 4.71
N ASN A 232 -52.46 28.79 4.41
CA ASN A 232 -53.05 30.08 4.02
C ASN A 232 -53.91 29.96 2.77
N ARG A 233 -53.46 29.20 1.75
CA ARG A 233 -54.24 28.97 0.54
C ARG A 233 -55.54 28.22 0.85
N GLN A 234 -55.51 27.19 1.69
CA GLN A 234 -56.72 26.46 2.13
C GLN A 234 -57.68 27.36 2.89
N PHE A 235 -57.18 28.22 3.79
CA PHE A 235 -58.00 29.16 4.54
C PHE A 235 -58.70 30.18 3.64
N ILE A 236 -57.98 30.74 2.67
CA ILE A 236 -58.56 31.67 1.68
C ILE A 236 -59.66 30.97 0.88
N LEU A 237 -59.41 29.75 0.39
CA LEU A 237 -60.41 28.97 -0.35
C LEU A 237 -61.67 28.68 0.49
N ALA A 238 -61.52 28.34 1.77
CA ALA A 238 -62.64 28.12 2.67
C ALA A 238 -63.47 29.40 2.90
N LYS A 239 -62.82 30.56 3.07
CA LYS A 239 -63.54 31.84 3.19
C LYS A 239 -64.31 32.21 1.92
N CYS A 240 -63.76 31.95 0.74
CA CYS A 240 -64.45 32.22 -0.52
C CYS A 240 -65.72 31.37 -0.71
N GLN A 241 -65.77 30.16 -0.15
CA GLN A 241 -66.95 29.30 -0.22
C GLN A 241 -68.08 29.78 0.72
N ASN A 242 -67.76 30.35 1.87
CA ASN A 242 -68.76 30.83 2.83
C ASN A 242 -69.43 32.17 2.45
N ASN A 243 -68.82 32.99 1.60
CA ASN A 243 -69.38 34.30 1.20
C ASN A 243 -70.28 34.24 -0.05
N ASN A 244 -70.53 33.06 -0.62
CA ASN A 244 -71.38 32.86 -1.81
C ASN A 244 -72.79 32.33 -1.47
N TYR A 245 -73.25 32.51 -0.23
CA TYR A 245 -74.61 32.19 0.23
C TYR A 245 -75.29 33.41 0.84
#